data_AF-A0A0R3RK55-F1
#
_entry.id   AF-A0A0R3RK55-F1
#
_cell.length_a   1.000
_cell.length_b   1.000
_cell.length_c   1.000
_cell.angle_alpha   90.00
_cell.angle_beta   90.00
_cell.angle_gamma   90.00
#
_symmetry.space_group_name_H-M   'P 1'
#
loop_
_entity.id
_entity.type
_entity.pdbx_description
1 polymer ?
#
loop_
_entity_poly.entity_id
_entity_poly.type
_entity_poly.pdbx_seq_one_letter_code
_entity_poly.pdbx_strand_id
1 'polypeptide(L)'
;MSQFIKITDQYTYFFSLCICNKVLVYCLGVGQLIVATFSLAQHFVSIVQFGKIFKCSFNGSAYDNDLGRKFLSHDMIIFDFGLFHELINVEECIANYLDGGYMRCLWCIGQIVALSTALISMLITSKAHPICLWPLLIVQNAYCFGLIILTIATADKLLTSILHPVNGHLILLIVVFFIGTSANHLFDYILWHYYWYQESEYIKRTGLPVVPFWV
;
A
#
# COMPACT_ATOMS: atom_id res chain seq x y z
N MET A 1 7.23 -0.37 32.28
CA MET A 1 6.18 -0.71 31.29
C MET A 1 6.84 -1.39 30.12
N SER A 2 6.56 -2.67 29.90
CA SER A 2 7.04 -3.41 28.72
C SER A 2 6.31 -2.85 27.49
N GLN A 3 7.02 -2.12 26.64
CA GLN A 3 6.50 -1.72 25.32
C GLN A 3 6.59 -2.96 24.41
N PHE A 4 5.44 -3.48 24.00
CA PHE A 4 5.33 -4.67 23.13
C PHE A 4 6.02 -4.48 21.78
N ILE A 5 5.99 -3.25 21.25
CA ILE A 5 6.67 -2.84 20.03
C ILE A 5 7.36 -1.52 20.31
N LYS A 6 8.67 -1.45 20.04
CA LYS A 6 9.44 -0.21 20.09
C LYS A 6 10.17 -0.03 18.77
N ILE A 7 9.85 1.02 18.05
CA ILE A 7 10.47 1.34 16.77
C ILE A 7 11.44 2.50 17.03
N THR A 8 12.73 2.25 16.84
CA THR A 8 13.76 3.30 16.83
C THR A 8 14.28 3.47 15.41
N ASP A 9 15.04 4.53 15.14
CA ASP A 9 15.44 4.87 13.77
C ASP A 9 16.25 3.76 13.08
N GLN A 10 17.10 3.05 13.83
CA GLN A 10 17.94 1.98 13.28
C GLN A 10 17.31 0.58 13.41
N TYR A 11 16.51 0.34 14.46
CA TYR A 11 16.02 -0.99 14.82
C TYR A 11 14.56 -0.98 15.24
N THR A 12 13.84 -2.03 14.85
CA THR A 12 12.51 -2.34 15.35
C THR A 12 12.63 -3.49 16.34
N TYR A 13 12.15 -3.26 17.56
CA TYR A 13 12.09 -4.24 18.63
C TYR A 13 10.67 -4.80 18.70
N PHE A 14 10.54 -6.09 18.40
CA PHE A 14 9.29 -6.83 18.54
C PHE A 14 9.46 -7.84 19.67
N PHE A 15 8.84 -7.57 20.82
CA PHE A 15 9.06 -8.29 22.09
C PHE A 15 10.54 -8.34 22.51
N SER A 16 11.30 -9.33 22.02
CA SER A 16 12.74 -9.53 22.28
C SER A 16 13.58 -9.65 21.01
N LEU A 17 12.95 -9.64 19.84
CA LEU A 17 13.63 -9.70 18.54
C LEU A 17 14.00 -8.27 18.11
N CYS A 18 15.29 -8.04 17.88
CA CYS A 18 15.81 -6.80 17.34
C CYS A 18 16.06 -6.99 15.84
N ILE A 19 15.29 -6.30 15.01
CA ILE A 19 15.40 -6.37 13.55
C ILE A 19 15.87 -5.02 13.02
N CYS A 20 16.92 -5.03 12.19
CA CYS A 20 17.38 -3.83 11.50
C CYS A 20 16.26 -3.28 10.61
N ASN A 21 15.96 -1.98 10.72
CA ASN A 21 14.95 -1.34 9.86
C ASN A 21 15.32 -1.46 8.38
N LYS A 22 16.62 -1.46 8.03
CA LYS A 22 17.08 -1.73 6.67
C LYS A 22 16.52 -3.04 6.11
N VAL A 23 16.51 -4.11 6.92
CA VAL A 23 16.03 -5.43 6.49
C VAL A 23 14.51 -5.43 6.39
N LEU A 24 13.82 -4.82 7.34
CA LEU A 24 12.36 -4.70 7.30
C LEU A 24 11.88 -3.91 6.09
N VAL A 25 12.46 -2.74 5.84
CA VAL A 25 12.14 -1.91 4.67
C VAL A 25 12.41 -2.68 3.38
N TYR A 26 13.52 -3.44 3.31
CA TYR A 26 13.81 -4.27 2.15
C TYR A 26 12.78 -5.38 1.94
N CYS A 27 12.48 -6.18 2.98
CA CYS A 27 11.52 -7.29 2.89
C CYS A 27 10.09 -6.81 2.59
N LEU A 28 9.62 -5.78 3.32
CA LEU A 28 8.31 -5.19 3.11
C LEU A 28 8.23 -4.51 1.74
N GLY A 29 9.29 -3.82 1.32
CA GLY A 29 9.41 -3.21 -0.01
C GLY A 29 9.34 -4.24 -1.14
N VAL A 30 9.98 -5.40 -1.01
CA VAL A 30 9.87 -6.50 -1.98
C VAL A 30 8.44 -7.05 -2.01
N GLY A 31 7.81 -7.25 -0.87
CA GLY A 31 6.40 -7.69 -0.81
C GLY A 31 5.46 -6.69 -1.50
N GLN A 32 5.63 -5.40 -1.21
CA GLN A 32 4.92 -4.30 -1.85
C GLN A 32 5.15 -4.24 -3.37
N LEU A 33 6.37 -4.49 -3.83
CA LEU A 33 6.71 -4.52 -5.26
C LEU A 33 5.97 -5.65 -5.99
N ILE A 34 5.88 -6.82 -5.35
CA ILE A 34 5.13 -7.95 -5.89
C ILE A 34 3.65 -7.58 -6.03
N VAL A 35 3.04 -7.04 -4.97
CA VAL A 35 1.63 -6.62 -4.96
C VAL A 35 1.37 -5.54 -6.02
N ALA A 36 2.22 -4.52 -6.13
CA ALA A 36 2.11 -3.47 -7.13
C ALA A 36 2.24 -4.03 -8.57
N THR A 37 3.10 -5.03 -8.77
CA THR A 37 3.27 -5.70 -10.08
C THR A 37 2.01 -6.48 -10.47
N PHE A 38 1.42 -7.24 -9.54
CA PHE A 38 0.15 -7.93 -9.79
C PHE A 38 -0.98 -6.94 -10.08
N SER A 39 -1.05 -5.83 -9.34
CA SER A 39 -2.01 -4.76 -9.59
C SER A 39 -1.84 -4.14 -10.98
N LEU A 40 -0.60 -3.90 -11.42
CA LEU A 40 -0.34 -3.40 -12.77
C LEU A 40 -0.75 -4.44 -13.85
N ALA A 41 -0.54 -5.73 -13.57
CA ALA A 41 -1.00 -6.80 -14.45
C ALA A 41 -2.54 -6.80 -14.59
N GLN A 42 -3.29 -6.44 -13.54
CA GLN A 42 -4.75 -6.27 -13.63
C GLN A 42 -5.12 -5.19 -14.66
N HIS A 43 -4.43 -4.05 -14.64
CA HIS A 43 -4.65 -3.00 -15.65
C HIS A 43 -4.31 -3.48 -17.07
N PHE A 44 -3.21 -4.22 -17.24
CA PHE A 44 -2.83 -4.78 -18.54
C PHE A 44 -3.89 -5.75 -19.09
N VAL A 45 -4.34 -6.70 -18.27
CA VAL A 45 -5.40 -7.66 -18.66
C VAL A 45 -6.70 -6.93 -18.99
N SER A 46 -7.07 -5.92 -18.18
CA SER A 46 -8.26 -5.10 -18.42
C SER A 46 -8.22 -4.40 -19.78
N ILE A 47 -7.08 -3.81 -20.14
CA ILE A 47 -6.91 -3.11 -21.41
C ILE A 47 -6.97 -4.09 -22.58
N VAL A 48 -6.27 -5.21 -22.50
CA VAL A 48 -6.19 -6.20 -23.57
C VAL A 48 -7.55 -6.86 -23.84
N GLN A 49 -8.30 -7.20 -22.78
CA GLN A 49 -9.57 -7.94 -22.93
C GLN A 49 -10.79 -7.03 -23.12
N PHE A 50 -10.80 -5.83 -22.54
CA PHE A 50 -12.00 -4.98 -22.48
C PHE A 50 -11.81 -3.57 -23.06
N GLY A 51 -10.59 -3.20 -23.46
CA GLY A 51 -10.28 -1.85 -23.96
C GLY A 51 -10.46 -0.74 -22.92
N LYS A 52 -10.52 -1.09 -21.62
CA LYS A 52 -10.67 -0.15 -20.50
C LYS A 52 -9.50 -0.28 -19.53
N ILE A 53 -9.11 0.82 -18.89
CA ILE A 53 -7.94 0.86 -17.98
C ILE A 53 -8.13 -0.04 -16.76
N PHE A 54 -9.32 -0.06 -16.16
CA PHE A 54 -9.65 -1.00 -15.11
C PHE A 54 -11.13 -1.34 -15.19
N LYS A 55 -11.46 -2.62 -15.38
CA LYS A 55 -12.84 -3.09 -15.40
C LYS A 55 -13.02 -4.16 -14.33
N CYS A 56 -13.70 -3.79 -13.25
CA CYS A 56 -14.10 -4.68 -12.18
C CYS A 56 -15.62 -4.60 -12.00
N SER A 57 -16.29 -5.74 -11.98
CA SER A 57 -17.73 -5.84 -11.69
C SER A 57 -18.02 -7.09 -10.88
N PHE A 58 -18.97 -6.97 -9.95
CA PHE A 58 -19.43 -8.05 -9.08
C PHE A 58 -20.72 -8.73 -9.59
N ASN A 59 -21.25 -8.31 -10.76
CA ASN A 59 -22.52 -8.83 -11.26
C ASN A 59 -22.43 -10.33 -11.63
N GLY A 60 -23.30 -11.14 -11.02
CA GLY A 60 -23.22 -12.60 -10.95
C GLY A 60 -23.50 -13.38 -12.24
N SER A 61 -23.75 -12.73 -13.37
CA SER A 61 -23.99 -13.40 -14.66
C SER A 61 -22.72 -13.73 -15.45
N ALA A 62 -21.53 -13.37 -14.94
CA ALA A 62 -20.27 -13.45 -15.68
C ALA A 62 -19.22 -14.43 -15.07
N TYR A 63 -19.64 -15.37 -14.23
CA TYR A 63 -18.79 -16.44 -13.68
C TYR A 63 -18.44 -17.56 -14.68
N ASP A 64 -18.66 -17.33 -15.97
CA ASP A 64 -18.32 -18.28 -17.03
C ASP A 64 -16.81 -18.26 -17.32
N ASN A 65 -16.10 -19.21 -16.69
CA ASN A 65 -14.82 -19.83 -17.06
C ASN A 65 -13.59 -18.96 -17.41
N ASP A 66 -13.68 -17.63 -17.46
CA ASP A 66 -12.55 -16.78 -17.82
C ASP A 66 -11.73 -16.36 -16.58
N LEU A 67 -10.51 -16.88 -16.51
CA LEU A 67 -9.56 -16.61 -15.41
C LEU A 67 -9.22 -15.11 -15.29
N GLY A 68 -9.24 -14.38 -16.42
CA GLY A 68 -9.01 -12.94 -16.47
C GLY A 68 -10.06 -12.13 -15.70
N ARG A 69 -11.35 -12.44 -15.89
CA ARG A 69 -12.44 -11.78 -15.16
C ARG A 69 -12.42 -12.04 -13.65
N LYS A 70 -12.08 -13.27 -13.22
CA LYS A 70 -11.88 -13.59 -11.79
C LYS A 70 -10.70 -12.85 -11.17
N PHE A 71 -9.65 -12.63 -11.95
CA PHE A 71 -8.51 -11.83 -11.52
C PHE A 71 -8.84 -10.34 -11.40
N LEU A 72 -9.77 -9.84 -12.23
CA LEU A 72 -10.21 -8.43 -12.22
C LEU A 72 -11.31 -8.14 -11.19
N SER A 73 -12.02 -9.14 -10.68
CA SER A 73 -13.12 -8.97 -9.71
C SER A 73 -12.65 -8.65 -8.29
N HIS A 74 -11.36 -8.49 -8.06
CA HIS A 74 -10.77 -8.26 -6.74
C HIS A 74 -9.73 -7.14 -6.84
N ASP A 75 -9.82 -6.11 -6.02
CA ASP A 75 -8.81 -5.05 -5.93
C ASP A 75 -7.77 -5.39 -4.84
N MET A 76 -6.57 -5.79 -5.27
CA MET A 76 -5.49 -6.16 -4.35
C MET A 76 -4.83 -4.96 -3.64
N ILE A 77 -4.98 -3.74 -4.18
CA ILE A 77 -4.37 -2.53 -3.60
C ILE A 77 -5.31 -1.98 -2.54
N ILE A 78 -6.56 -1.73 -2.89
CA ILE A 78 -7.52 -1.14 -1.96
C ILE A 78 -8.09 -2.20 -0.99
N PHE A 79 -7.72 -3.48 -1.17
CA PHE A 79 -8.30 -4.63 -0.46
C PHE A 79 -9.82 -4.72 -0.66
N ASP A 80 -10.31 -4.30 -1.83
CA ASP A 80 -11.72 -4.37 -2.21
C ASP A 80 -12.01 -5.72 -2.87
N PHE A 81 -12.31 -6.71 -2.03
CA PHE A 81 -12.75 -8.05 -2.45
C PHE A 81 -14.29 -8.16 -2.50
N GLY A 82 -14.99 -7.05 -2.78
CA GLY A 82 -16.46 -6.98 -2.68
C GLY A 82 -16.93 -6.32 -1.38
N LEU A 83 -16.01 -5.73 -0.61
CA LEU A 83 -16.34 -5.03 0.63
C LEU A 83 -17.29 -3.86 0.37
N PHE A 84 -16.97 -3.03 -0.62
CA PHE A 84 -17.80 -1.88 -0.96
C PHE A 84 -19.08 -2.30 -1.69
N HIS A 85 -19.06 -3.40 -2.44
CA HIS A 85 -20.29 -3.99 -2.98
C HIS A 85 -21.30 -4.30 -1.88
N GLU A 86 -20.87 -4.95 -0.79
CA GLU A 86 -21.76 -5.27 0.33
C GLU A 86 -22.11 -4.06 1.22
N LEU A 87 -21.22 -3.06 1.36
CA LEU A 87 -21.44 -1.88 2.22
C LEU A 87 -22.33 -0.81 1.59
N ILE A 88 -22.09 -0.49 0.32
CA ILE A 88 -22.71 0.65 -0.38
C ILE A 88 -23.52 0.21 -1.62
N ASN A 89 -23.68 -1.09 -1.86
CA ASN A 89 -24.43 -1.66 -3.00
C ASN A 89 -23.92 -1.18 -4.37
N VAL A 90 -22.61 -0.99 -4.53
CA VAL A 90 -22.01 -0.64 -5.82
C VAL A 90 -21.70 -1.89 -6.64
N GLU A 91 -22.09 -1.94 -7.91
CA GLU A 91 -21.91 -3.13 -8.78
C GLU A 91 -20.48 -3.30 -9.32
N GLU A 92 -19.60 -2.32 -9.06
CA GLU A 92 -18.22 -2.24 -9.55
C GLU A 92 -17.25 -1.98 -8.39
N CYS A 93 -15.96 -2.32 -8.55
CA CYS A 93 -14.94 -1.97 -7.56
C CYS A 93 -14.86 -0.45 -7.34
N ILE A 94 -14.55 -0.02 -6.12
CA ILE A 94 -14.48 1.42 -5.78
C ILE A 94 -13.49 2.19 -6.67
N ALA A 95 -12.37 1.58 -7.06
CA ALA A 95 -11.39 2.19 -7.96
C ALA A 95 -11.96 2.42 -9.37
N ASN A 96 -12.78 1.49 -9.88
CA ASN A 96 -13.43 1.68 -11.18
C ASN A 96 -14.52 2.77 -11.07
N TYR A 97 -15.25 2.78 -9.96
CA TYR A 97 -16.33 3.74 -9.72
C TYR A 97 -15.85 5.19 -9.59
N LEU A 98 -14.71 5.43 -8.92
CA LEU A 98 -14.22 6.79 -8.65
C LEU A 98 -13.61 7.46 -9.88
N ASP A 99 -12.75 6.76 -10.61
CA ASP A 99 -11.97 7.35 -11.68
C ASP A 99 -11.68 6.40 -12.85
N GLY A 100 -12.31 5.22 -12.90
CA GLY A 100 -12.02 4.19 -13.90
C GLY A 100 -10.65 3.52 -13.73
N GLY A 101 -9.99 3.69 -12.57
CA GLY A 101 -8.70 3.11 -12.23
C GLY A 101 -7.47 3.84 -12.79
N TYR A 102 -7.61 5.08 -13.27
CA TYR A 102 -6.51 5.86 -13.85
C TYR A 102 -5.45 6.25 -12.81
N MET A 103 -5.87 6.81 -11.67
CA MET A 103 -4.99 7.17 -10.55
C MET A 103 -4.33 5.94 -9.97
N ARG A 104 -5.03 4.79 -9.93
CA ARG A 104 -4.45 3.52 -9.48
C ARG A 104 -3.37 3.01 -10.43
N CYS A 105 -3.59 3.09 -11.75
CA CYS A 105 -2.58 2.72 -12.74
C CYS A 105 -1.33 3.61 -12.63
N LEU A 106 -1.54 4.94 -12.54
CA LEU A 106 -0.46 5.90 -12.36
C LEU A 106 0.31 5.65 -11.06
N TRP A 107 -0.40 5.36 -9.97
CA TRP A 107 0.19 5.00 -8.68
C TRP A 107 1.00 3.72 -8.77
N CYS A 108 0.50 2.66 -9.43
CA CYS A 108 1.24 1.40 -9.58
C CYS A 108 2.56 1.60 -10.33
N ILE A 109 2.55 2.39 -11.41
CA ILE A 109 3.77 2.72 -12.17
C ILE A 109 4.74 3.50 -11.28
N GLY A 110 4.25 4.55 -10.60
CA GLY A 110 5.05 5.36 -9.70
C GLY A 110 5.66 4.53 -8.56
N GLN A 111 4.86 3.65 -7.95
CA GLN A 111 5.26 2.79 -6.84
C GLN A 111 6.30 1.76 -7.25
N ILE A 112 6.14 1.12 -8.42
CA ILE A 112 7.13 0.18 -8.96
C ILE A 112 8.47 0.89 -9.21
N VAL A 113 8.45 2.07 -9.83
CA VAL A 113 9.66 2.85 -10.11
C VAL A 113 10.33 3.28 -8.80
N ALA A 114 9.55 3.79 -7.84
CA ALA A 114 10.05 4.23 -6.55
C ALA A 114 10.66 3.08 -5.72
N LEU A 115 9.96 1.95 -5.61
CA LEU A 115 10.44 0.75 -4.93
C LEU A 115 11.69 0.18 -5.61
N SER A 116 11.70 0.09 -6.94
CA SER A 116 12.86 -0.42 -7.68
C SER A 116 14.08 0.46 -7.43
N THR A 117 13.91 1.78 -7.50
CA THR A 117 14.99 2.75 -7.25
C THR A 117 15.52 2.62 -5.82
N ALA A 118 14.64 2.55 -4.82
CA ALA A 118 15.01 2.40 -3.42
C ALA A 118 15.73 1.07 -3.14
N LEU A 119 15.21 -0.06 -3.64
CA LEU A 119 15.78 -1.39 -3.44
C LEU A 119 17.14 -1.52 -4.12
N ILE A 120 17.28 -1.04 -5.36
CA ILE A 120 18.55 -1.03 -6.10
C ILE A 120 19.58 -0.17 -5.35
N SER A 121 19.18 1.02 -4.89
CA SER A 121 20.04 1.92 -4.14
C SER A 121 20.56 1.26 -2.84
N MET A 122 19.68 0.56 -2.11
CA MET A 122 20.04 -0.15 -0.88
C MET A 122 20.96 -1.37 -1.08
N LEU A 123 20.89 -2.00 -2.26
CA LEU A 123 21.72 -3.15 -2.65
C LEU A 123 23.10 -2.74 -3.15
N ILE A 124 23.15 -1.77 -4.07
CA ILE A 124 24.39 -1.36 -4.74
C ILE A 124 25.22 -0.43 -3.86
N THR A 125 24.58 0.48 -3.12
CA THR A 125 25.28 1.52 -2.37
C THR A 125 25.07 1.34 -0.88
N SER A 126 26.10 0.86 -0.19
CA SER A 126 26.11 0.77 1.28
C SER A 126 25.94 2.13 1.97
N LYS A 127 26.23 3.24 1.25
CA LYS A 127 26.07 4.64 1.69
C LYS A 127 25.27 5.47 0.66
N ALA A 128 24.09 4.98 0.28
CA ALA A 128 23.21 5.70 -0.63
C ALA A 128 22.87 7.10 -0.10
N HIS A 129 22.68 8.06 -1.02
CA HIS A 129 22.19 9.39 -0.64
C HIS A 129 20.72 9.27 -0.19
N PRO A 130 20.31 9.82 0.97
CA PRO A 130 18.95 9.64 1.50
C PRO A 130 17.84 10.10 0.54
N ILE A 131 18.15 11.04 -0.36
CA ILE A 131 17.23 11.52 -1.41
C ILE A 131 16.70 10.41 -2.33
N CYS A 132 17.41 9.29 -2.48
CA CYS A 132 16.93 8.17 -3.29
C CYS A 132 15.68 7.50 -2.71
N LEU A 133 15.40 7.69 -1.41
CA LEU A 133 14.21 7.16 -0.74
C LEU A 133 13.00 8.10 -0.88
N TRP A 134 13.18 9.35 -1.30
CA TRP A 134 12.11 10.34 -1.39
C TRP A 134 10.95 9.93 -2.30
N PRO A 135 11.18 9.43 -3.54
CA PRO A 135 10.07 8.99 -4.37
C PRO A 135 9.22 7.92 -3.69
N LEU A 136 9.85 7.00 -2.96
CA LEU A 136 9.15 5.95 -2.23
C LEU A 136 8.36 6.51 -1.05
N LEU A 137 8.95 7.42 -0.27
CA LEU A 137 8.26 8.11 0.82
C LEU A 137 7.01 8.84 0.31
N ILE A 138 7.13 9.65 -0.73
CA ILE A 138 6.02 10.44 -1.24
C ILE A 138 4.86 9.54 -1.71
N VAL A 139 5.15 8.51 -2.51
CA VAL A 139 4.12 7.64 -3.07
C VAL A 139 3.48 6.75 -1.99
N GLN A 140 4.26 6.27 -1.01
CA GLN A 140 3.75 5.47 0.11
C GLN A 140 2.90 6.30 1.08
N ASN A 141 3.28 7.55 1.37
CA ASN A 141 2.49 8.45 2.20
C ASN A 141 1.16 8.81 1.51
N ALA A 142 1.21 9.14 0.22
CA ALA A 142 0.01 9.43 -0.57
C ALA A 142 -0.96 8.22 -0.57
N TYR A 143 -0.41 7.00 -0.64
CA TYR A 143 -1.19 5.77 -0.57
C TYR A 143 -1.88 5.57 0.78
N CYS A 144 -1.12 5.70 1.89
CA CYS A 144 -1.68 5.56 3.23
C CYS A 144 -2.77 6.60 3.51
N PHE A 145 -2.54 7.84 3.05
CA PHE A 145 -3.53 8.91 3.12
C PHE A 145 -4.81 8.58 2.33
N GLY A 146 -4.68 8.01 1.13
CA GLY A 146 -5.82 7.55 0.34
C GLY A 146 -6.65 6.48 1.06
N LEU A 147 -6.02 5.50 1.71
CA LEU A 147 -6.71 4.47 2.48
C LEU A 147 -7.44 5.06 3.70
N ILE A 148 -6.86 6.04 4.39
CA ILE A 148 -7.53 6.75 5.48
C ILE A 148 -8.77 7.49 4.96
N ILE A 149 -8.64 8.25 3.87
CA ILE A 149 -9.77 8.97 3.28
C ILE A 149 -10.91 8.02 2.96
N LEU A 150 -10.60 6.87 2.34
CA LEU A 150 -11.60 5.86 2.01
C LEU A 150 -12.27 5.27 3.26
N THR A 151 -11.49 5.03 4.31
CA THR A 151 -12.00 4.55 5.60
C THR A 151 -12.95 5.58 6.22
N ILE A 152 -12.60 6.87 6.19
CA ILE A 152 -13.45 7.96 6.70
C ILE A 152 -14.71 8.10 5.86
N ALA A 153 -14.59 8.06 4.53
CA ALA A 153 -15.71 8.19 3.61
C ALA A 153 -16.75 7.07 3.76
N THR A 154 -16.35 5.92 4.29
CA THR A 154 -17.23 4.77 4.51
C THR A 154 -17.48 4.48 5.99
N ALA A 155 -17.02 5.35 6.89
CA ALA A 155 -17.03 5.11 8.33
C ALA A 155 -18.44 4.92 8.90
N ASP A 156 -19.45 5.62 8.37
CA ASP A 156 -20.84 5.51 8.81
C ASP A 156 -21.41 4.11 8.54
N LYS A 157 -21.22 3.59 7.33
CA LYS A 157 -21.66 2.26 6.90
C LYS A 157 -20.86 1.16 7.59
N LEU A 158 -19.57 1.39 7.76
CA LEU A 158 -18.66 0.45 8.40
C LEU A 158 -19.00 0.31 9.90
N LEU A 159 -19.25 1.43 10.59
CA LEU A 159 -19.70 1.43 11.99
C LEU A 159 -21.06 0.75 12.16
N THR A 160 -22.01 1.02 11.25
CA THR A 160 -23.33 0.39 11.27
C THR A 160 -23.22 -1.13 11.13
N SER A 161 -22.36 -1.60 10.22
CA SER A 161 -22.13 -3.02 9.96
C SER A 161 -21.41 -3.74 11.10
N ILE A 162 -20.58 -3.03 11.88
CA ILE A 162 -19.92 -3.56 13.08
C ILE A 162 -20.89 -3.66 14.26
N LEU A 163 -21.72 -2.61 14.47
CA LEU A 163 -22.66 -2.55 15.60
C LEU A 163 -23.84 -3.52 15.44
N HIS A 164 -24.30 -3.72 14.21
CA HIS A 164 -25.36 -4.67 13.89
C HIS A 164 -24.82 -5.68 12.87
N PRO A 165 -24.10 -6.72 13.34
CA PRO A 165 -23.47 -7.69 12.45
C PRO A 165 -24.54 -8.48 11.69
N VAL A 166 -24.71 -8.16 10.40
CA VAL A 166 -25.70 -8.80 9.53
C VAL A 166 -25.15 -10.08 8.91
N ASN A 167 -23.86 -10.11 8.55
CA ASN A 167 -23.21 -11.21 7.83
C ASN A 167 -21.77 -11.43 8.30
N GLY A 168 -21.38 -12.68 8.59
CA GLY A 168 -20.00 -13.03 8.96
C GLY A 168 -18.99 -12.81 7.83
N HIS A 169 -19.42 -12.94 6.57
CA HIS A 169 -18.59 -12.66 5.39
C HIS A 169 -18.16 -11.20 5.33
N LEU A 170 -19.11 -10.27 5.52
CA LEU A 170 -18.86 -8.83 5.56
C LEU A 170 -17.83 -8.46 6.65
N ILE A 171 -17.97 -9.03 7.84
CA ILE A 171 -17.03 -8.79 8.94
C ILE A 171 -15.63 -9.25 8.58
N LEU A 172 -15.49 -10.40 7.91
CA LEU A 172 -14.19 -10.89 7.45
C LEU A 172 -13.57 -9.94 6.41
N LEU A 173 -14.35 -9.43 5.47
CA LEU A 173 -13.88 -8.43 4.49
C LEU A 173 -13.42 -7.14 5.17
N ILE A 174 -14.17 -6.66 6.17
CA ILE A 174 -13.80 -5.50 6.99
C ILE A 174 -12.47 -5.75 7.72
N VAL A 175 -12.29 -6.92 8.33
CA VAL A 175 -11.06 -7.28 9.03
C VAL A 175 -9.87 -7.32 8.08
N VAL A 176 -10.02 -7.91 6.90
CA VAL A 176 -8.96 -7.94 5.87
C VAL A 176 -8.56 -6.52 5.45
N PHE A 177 -9.54 -5.65 5.20
CA PHE A 177 -9.29 -4.25 4.86
C PHE A 177 -8.53 -3.50 5.97
N PHE A 178 -8.91 -3.69 7.24
CA PHE A 178 -8.21 -3.06 8.36
C PHE A 178 -6.79 -3.60 8.56
N ILE A 179 -6.58 -4.91 8.40
CA ILE A 179 -5.25 -5.51 8.47
C ILE A 179 -4.36 -4.95 7.36
N GLY A 180 -4.86 -4.91 6.13
CA GLY A 180 -4.15 -4.35 4.98
C GLY A 180 -3.80 -2.87 5.18
N THR A 181 -4.78 -2.06 5.61
CA THR A 181 -4.57 -0.63 5.90
C THR A 181 -3.54 -0.43 7.00
N SER A 182 -3.65 -1.19 8.10
CA SER A 182 -2.72 -1.09 9.23
C SER A 182 -1.31 -1.55 8.86
N ALA A 183 -1.16 -2.61 8.07
CA ALA A 183 0.13 -3.09 7.60
C ALA A 183 0.85 -2.06 6.72
N ASN A 184 0.10 -1.34 5.87
CA ASN A 184 0.66 -0.27 5.03
C ASN A 184 1.13 0.94 5.85
N HIS A 185 0.36 1.32 6.88
CA HIS A 185 0.77 2.38 7.81
C HIS A 185 2.00 1.99 8.63
N LEU A 186 2.06 0.72 9.08
CA LEU A 186 3.24 0.22 9.79
C LEU A 186 4.47 0.24 8.88
N PHE A 187 4.33 -0.15 7.62
CA PHE A 187 5.42 -0.08 6.66
C PHE A 187 5.88 1.37 6.43
N ASP A 188 4.96 2.30 6.22
CA ASP A 188 5.28 3.73 6.04
C ASP A 188 5.99 4.31 7.27
N TYR A 189 5.54 3.95 8.47
CA TYR A 189 6.18 4.36 9.72
C TYR A 189 7.62 3.83 9.85
N ILE A 190 7.84 2.55 9.55
CA ILE A 190 9.20 1.95 9.55
C ILE A 190 10.08 2.60 8.47
N LEU A 191 9.52 2.91 7.31
CA LEU A 191 10.21 3.57 6.20
C LEU A 191 10.68 4.98 6.60
N TRP A 192 9.83 5.76 7.27
CA TRP A 192 10.20 7.06 7.83
C TRP A 192 11.33 6.98 8.85
N HIS A 193 11.25 6.03 9.80
CA HIS A 193 12.32 5.83 10.78
C HIS A 193 13.65 5.45 10.12
N TYR A 194 13.61 4.59 9.10
CA TYR A 194 14.80 4.26 8.33
C TYR A 194 15.36 5.45 7.55
N TYR A 195 14.50 6.31 7.01
CA TYR A 195 14.92 7.55 6.34
C TYR A 195 15.61 8.50 7.32
N TRP A 196 15.03 8.77 8.49
CA TRP A 196 15.64 9.64 9.50
C TRP A 196 16.99 9.12 9.98
N TYR A 197 17.11 7.79 10.14
CA TYR A 197 18.40 7.17 10.43
C TYR A 197 19.44 7.48 9.33
N GLN A 198 19.09 7.25 8.06
CA GLN A 198 19.95 7.54 6.91
C GLN A 198 20.34 9.01 6.81
N GLU A 199 19.40 9.92 7.03
CA GLU A 199 19.62 11.37 7.07
C GLU A 199 20.59 11.76 8.18
N SER A 200 20.38 11.25 9.40
CA SER A 200 21.27 11.52 10.54
C SER A 200 22.70 11.02 10.28
N GLU A 201 22.85 9.83 9.67
CA GLU A 201 24.15 9.26 9.32
C GLU A 201 24.82 10.02 8.18
N TYR A 202 24.05 10.53 7.22
CA TYR A 202 24.57 11.37 6.15
C TYR A 202 25.11 12.69 6.71
N ILE A 203 24.32 13.41 7.51
CA ILE A 203 24.72 14.68 8.13
C ILE A 203 25.97 14.50 9.00
N LYS A 204 26.04 13.43 9.80
CA LYS A 204 27.23 13.13 10.61
C LYS A 204 28.49 12.92 9.77
N ARG A 205 28.37 12.37 8.55
CA ARG A 205 29.51 12.04 7.68
C ARG A 205 29.97 13.23 6.84
N THR A 206 29.03 14.02 6.31
CA THR A 206 29.32 15.08 5.35
C THR A 206 29.30 16.48 5.98
N GLY A 207 28.65 16.64 7.13
CA GLY A 207 28.36 17.94 7.73
C GLY A 207 27.36 18.78 6.93
N LEU A 208 26.77 18.22 5.87
CA LEU A 208 25.86 18.92 4.96
C LEU A 208 24.41 18.43 5.17
N PRO A 209 23.42 19.34 5.07
CA PRO A 209 22.02 18.93 5.05
C PRO A 209 21.71 18.12 3.78
N VAL A 210 20.76 17.18 3.88
CA VAL A 210 20.32 16.34 2.75
C VAL A 210 19.63 17.17 1.66
N VAL A 211 18.92 18.23 2.06
CA VAL A 211 18.29 19.19 1.16
C VAL A 211 18.80 20.59 1.50
N PRO A 212 19.37 21.34 0.54
CA PRO A 212 19.99 22.64 0.81
C PRO A 212 18.97 23.79 1.04
N PHE A 213 17.66 23.50 1.09
CA PHE A 213 16.61 24.52 1.11
C PHE A 213 16.23 25.07 2.50
N TRP A 214 16.91 24.64 3.57
CA TRP A 214 16.68 25.15 4.93
C TRP A 214 17.92 25.86 5.49
N VAL A 215 18.26 27.00 4.87
CA VAL A 215 19.10 28.05 5.46
C VAL A 215 18.32 29.35 5.46
#